data_AF-A0A6M0GDX2-F1
#
_entry.id   AF-A0A6M0GDX2-F1
#
_cell.length_a   1.000
_cell.length_b   1.000
_cell.length_c   1.000
_cell.angle_alpha   90.00
_cell.angle_beta   90.00
_cell.angle_gamma   90.00
#
_symmetry.space_group_name_H-M   'P 1'
#
loop_
_entity.id
_entity.type
_entity.pdbx_description
1 polymer ?
#
loop_
_entity_poly.entity_id
_entity_poly.type
_entity_poly.pdbx_seq_one_letter_code
_entity_poly.pdbx_strand_id
1 'polypeptide(L)'
;MATLVAAFVSDPVELRPGATEDELQLVIRAVYKQVLGNAHILSYQRLDSAESMLRNGDITVRGFVRMVAQSDLYKSLFFEGNPPYRYIELNCKHLLGRAPLDQAEISQQVQIYIEKGCAAEIDSYIDSEEYILNFGENVVPYPRCISSQTGIKNNVYNQTVSLLGGGATSDVSSKQAQSTSTVAANLPQKVKVASSRGGASGSTNKRYSITVAKAGVTPVVKQSNATYEVGYTQLSKKIQNIQKTGGKILSITELV
;
A
#
# COMPACT_ATOMS: atom_id res chain seq x y z
N MET A 1 -11.53 -0.20 7.98
CA MET A 1 -11.39 0.82 6.91
C MET A 1 -10.78 2.14 7.41
N ALA A 2 -10.95 2.54 8.69
CA ALA A 2 -10.44 3.81 9.21
C ALA A 2 -8.90 3.97 9.28
N THR A 3 -8.11 2.91 9.13
CA THR A 3 -6.66 2.96 9.40
C THR A 3 -5.77 3.23 8.19
N LEU A 4 -6.19 2.89 6.97
CA LEU A 4 -5.38 3.17 5.78
C LEU A 4 -5.46 4.65 5.39
N VAL A 5 -6.67 5.19 5.33
CA VAL A 5 -6.89 6.60 4.99
C VAL A 5 -6.21 7.50 6.01
N ALA A 6 -6.33 7.23 7.32
CA ALA A 6 -5.69 8.04 8.35
C ALA A 6 -4.15 8.08 8.31
N ALA A 7 -3.49 7.07 7.73
CA ALA A 7 -2.03 7.05 7.62
C ALA A 7 -1.50 7.94 6.47
N PHE A 8 -2.35 8.26 5.49
CA PHE A 8 -1.97 8.98 4.28
C PHE A 8 -2.77 10.27 4.05
N VAL A 9 -3.84 10.50 4.82
CA VAL A 9 -4.52 11.79 4.93
C VAL A 9 -3.79 12.61 5.99
N SER A 10 -2.68 13.21 5.58
CA SER A 10 -2.02 14.30 6.30
C SER A 10 -2.11 15.56 5.45
N ASP A 11 -2.05 16.73 6.09
CA ASP A 11 -1.99 17.99 5.35
C ASP A 11 -0.76 17.99 4.41
N PRO A 12 -0.90 18.50 3.17
CA PRO A 12 0.20 18.57 2.22
C PRO A 12 1.41 19.30 2.82
N VAL A 13 2.59 18.71 2.68
CA VAL A 13 3.84 19.33 3.11
C VAL A 13 4.30 20.28 2.01
N GLU A 14 4.25 21.58 2.29
CA GLU A 14 4.67 22.64 1.37
C GLU A 14 5.86 23.42 1.94
N LEU A 15 6.78 23.83 1.07
CA LEU A 15 7.88 24.72 1.41
C LEU A 15 7.45 26.17 1.17
N ARG A 16 7.27 26.94 2.24
CA ARG A 16 6.92 28.36 2.17
C ARG A 16 8.18 29.24 2.08
N PRO A 17 8.12 30.41 1.41
CA PRO A 17 9.23 31.36 1.42
C PRO A 17 9.48 31.84 2.86
N GLY A 18 10.73 31.75 3.32
CA GLY A 18 11.11 32.07 4.70
C GLY A 18 10.93 30.91 5.70
N ALA A 19 10.82 29.68 5.22
CA ALA A 19 10.74 28.48 6.06
C ALA A 19 11.93 28.34 7.01
N THR A 20 11.68 27.76 8.18
CA THR A 20 12.73 27.42 9.15
C THR A 20 13.54 26.20 8.70
N GLU A 21 14.73 26.02 9.23
CA GLU A 21 15.58 24.84 8.93
C GLU A 21 14.87 23.52 9.29
N ASP A 22 14.06 23.51 10.35
CA ASP A 22 13.29 22.33 10.76
C ASP A 22 12.20 21.98 9.74
N GLU A 23 11.51 22.98 9.18
CA GLU A 23 10.53 22.80 8.10
C GLU A 23 11.19 22.30 6.82
N LEU A 24 12.36 22.84 6.47
CA LEU A 24 13.15 22.37 5.33
C LEU A 24 13.55 20.89 5.52
N GLN A 25 14.04 20.52 6.69
CA GLN A 25 14.42 19.15 7.00
C GLN A 25 13.20 18.20 6.96
N LEU A 26 12.02 18.68 7.36
CA LEU A 26 10.76 17.95 7.26
C LEU A 26 10.37 17.73 5.79
N VAL A 27 10.49 18.74 4.94
CA VAL A 27 10.26 18.64 3.48
C VAL A 27 11.21 17.62 2.86
N ILE A 28 12.52 17.71 3.14
CA ILE A 28 13.53 16.76 2.64
C ILE A 28 13.16 15.32 3.03
N ARG A 29 12.81 15.10 4.30
CA ARG A 29 12.39 13.78 4.79
C ARG A 29 11.11 13.30 4.12
N ALA A 30 10.14 14.19 3.91
CA ALA A 30 8.88 13.86 3.25
C ALA A 30 9.11 13.45 1.79
N VAL A 31 9.95 14.18 1.05
CA VAL A 31 10.32 13.86 -0.34
C VAL A 31 10.98 12.48 -0.40
N TYR A 32 11.99 12.22 0.44
CA TYR A 32 12.63 10.91 0.49
C TYR A 32 11.65 9.78 0.82
N LYS A 33 10.76 10.00 1.79
CA LYS A 33 9.75 9.01 2.17
C LYS A 33 8.78 8.71 1.03
N GLN A 34 8.35 9.74 0.31
CA GLN A 34 7.40 9.59 -0.80
C GLN A 34 8.06 8.98 -2.04
N VAL A 35 9.14 9.60 -2.53
CA VAL A 35 9.78 9.24 -3.80
C VAL A 35 10.45 7.88 -3.70
N LEU A 36 11.07 7.54 -2.55
CA LEU A 36 11.67 6.22 -2.34
C LEU A 36 10.72 5.19 -1.75
N GLY A 37 9.40 5.43 -1.75
CA GLY A 37 8.42 4.41 -1.36
C GLY A 37 8.60 3.88 0.05
N ASN A 38 8.91 4.78 0.99
CA ASN A 38 9.20 4.47 2.40
C ASN A 38 10.37 3.49 2.58
N ALA A 39 11.35 3.51 1.68
CA ALA A 39 12.60 2.80 1.85
C ALA A 39 13.42 3.40 3.02
N HIS A 40 14.11 2.55 3.76
CA HIS A 40 15.04 3.00 4.80
C HIS A 40 16.36 3.41 4.14
N ILE A 41 16.67 4.71 4.20
CA ILE A 41 17.88 5.30 3.63
C ILE A 41 18.92 5.44 4.74
N LEU A 42 20.15 5.02 4.47
CA LEU A 42 21.28 5.26 5.36
C LEU A 42 21.87 6.66 5.13
N SER A 43 22.58 7.21 6.11
CA SER A 43 23.16 8.56 6.03
C SER A 43 24.04 8.77 4.79
N TYR A 44 24.84 7.77 4.40
CA TYR A 44 25.74 7.86 3.24
C TYR A 44 25.03 7.80 1.88
N GLN A 45 23.77 7.37 1.84
CA GLN A 45 22.98 7.27 0.61
C GLN A 45 22.20 8.56 0.33
N ARG A 46 22.22 9.52 1.26
CA ARG A 46 21.56 10.82 1.09
C ARG A 46 22.28 11.63 0.02
N LEU A 47 21.51 12.48 -0.67
CA LEU A 47 22.01 13.30 -1.77
C LEU A 47 22.35 14.69 -1.24
N ASP A 48 23.47 14.82 -0.52
CA ASP A 48 23.87 16.06 0.16
C ASP A 48 23.96 17.27 -0.78
N SER A 49 24.36 17.05 -2.04
CA SER A 49 24.41 18.09 -3.05
C SER A 49 23.02 18.64 -3.40
N ALA A 50 22.04 17.77 -3.59
CA ALA A 50 20.67 18.15 -3.89
C ALA A 50 19.99 18.81 -2.69
N GLU A 51 20.27 18.34 -1.47
CA GLU A 51 19.79 18.97 -0.23
C GLU A 51 20.36 20.40 -0.07
N SER A 52 21.64 20.58 -0.39
CA SER A 52 22.29 21.90 -0.32
C SER A 52 21.72 22.89 -1.34
N MET A 53 21.46 22.45 -2.57
CA MET A 53 20.80 23.26 -3.60
C MET A 53 19.39 23.69 -3.16
N LEU A 54 18.63 22.79 -2.52
CA LEU A 54 17.32 23.13 -1.98
C LEU A 54 17.41 24.13 -0.82
N ARG A 55 18.40 23.96 0.08
CA ARG A 55 18.64 24.89 1.20
C ARG A 55 19.01 26.29 0.72
N ASN A 56 19.77 26.39 -0.37
CA ASN A 56 20.14 27.67 -0.97
C ASN A 56 19.00 28.32 -1.77
N GLY A 57 17.97 27.55 -2.12
CA GLY A 57 16.87 28.01 -2.98
C GLY A 57 17.21 28.03 -4.48
N ASP A 58 18.29 27.36 -4.90
CA ASP A 58 18.68 27.24 -6.31
C ASP A 58 17.69 26.34 -7.08
N ILE A 59 17.04 25.41 -6.37
CA ILE A 59 16.03 24.49 -6.90
C ILE A 59 14.75 24.57 -6.08
N THR A 60 13.60 24.37 -6.73
CA THR A 60 12.31 24.21 -6.07
C THR A 60 12.12 22.78 -5.55
N VAL A 61 11.06 22.53 -4.76
CA VAL A 61 10.73 21.17 -4.28
C VAL A 61 10.53 20.22 -5.47
N ARG A 62 9.89 20.68 -6.55
CA ARG A 62 9.78 19.92 -7.81
C ARG A 62 11.16 19.58 -8.39
N GLY A 63 12.08 20.55 -8.42
CA GLY A 63 13.46 20.34 -8.87
C GLY A 63 14.19 19.30 -8.00
N PHE A 64 14.00 19.35 -6.69
CA PHE A 64 14.56 18.36 -5.76
C PHE A 64 13.97 16.96 -5.98
N VAL A 65 12.65 16.84 -6.16
CA VAL A 65 11.99 15.56 -6.51
C VAL A 65 12.58 14.98 -7.80
N ARG A 66 12.81 15.82 -8.83
CA ARG A 66 13.46 15.40 -10.09
C ARG A 66 14.86 14.83 -9.84
N MET A 67 15.69 15.54 -9.08
CA MET A 67 17.05 15.10 -8.76
C MET A 67 17.06 13.77 -7.98
N VAL A 68 16.13 13.58 -7.03
CA VAL A 68 16.00 12.34 -6.27
C VAL A 68 15.57 11.19 -7.19
N ALA A 69 14.58 11.41 -8.06
CA ALA A 69 14.09 10.39 -8.98
C ALA A 69 15.13 9.98 -10.05
N GLN A 70 15.96 10.93 -10.52
CA GLN A 70 17.02 10.64 -11.50
C GLN A 70 18.30 10.07 -10.87
N SER A 71 18.41 10.06 -9.55
CA SER A 71 19.59 9.57 -8.83
C SER A 71 19.84 8.08 -9.05
N ASP A 72 21.10 7.68 -8.90
CA ASP A 72 21.48 6.27 -9.01
C ASP A 72 20.91 5.43 -7.86
N LEU A 73 20.62 6.05 -6.71
CA LEU A 73 19.89 5.41 -5.62
C LEU A 73 18.50 4.94 -6.09
N TYR A 74 17.74 5.83 -6.74
CA TYR A 74 16.40 5.49 -7.25
C TYR A 74 16.47 4.38 -8.30
N LYS A 75 17.45 4.45 -9.21
CA LYS A 75 17.69 3.42 -10.23
C LYS A 75 18.02 2.06 -9.61
N SER A 76 18.94 2.00 -8.64
CA SER A 76 19.30 0.73 -7.99
C SER A 76 18.11 0.08 -7.26
N LEU A 77 17.22 0.88 -6.65
CA LEU A 77 16.06 0.38 -5.92
C LEU A 77 14.94 -0.10 -6.85
N PHE A 78 14.62 0.67 -7.88
CA PHE A 78 13.39 0.47 -8.66
C PHE A 78 13.61 0.05 -10.10
N PHE A 79 14.77 0.34 -10.68
CA PHE A 79 15.05 0.04 -12.08
C PHE A 79 15.72 -1.33 -12.26
N GLU A 80 16.84 -1.58 -11.58
CA GLU A 80 17.67 -2.78 -11.81
C GLU A 80 16.96 -4.10 -11.45
N GLY A 81 16.05 -4.07 -10.47
CA GLY A 81 15.41 -5.26 -9.92
C GLY A 81 13.98 -5.53 -10.40
N ASN A 82 13.39 -4.67 -11.24
CA ASN A 82 11.96 -4.74 -11.57
C ASN A 82 11.70 -4.74 -13.08
N PRO A 83 10.60 -5.38 -13.53
CA PRO A 83 10.19 -5.29 -14.93
C PRO A 83 9.71 -3.86 -15.28
N PRO A 84 9.79 -3.42 -16.55
CA PRO A 84 9.43 -2.06 -16.97
C PRO A 84 8.02 -1.63 -16.54
N TYR A 85 7.05 -2.55 -16.61
CA TYR A 85 5.67 -2.27 -16.17
C TYR A 85 5.55 -2.00 -14.66
N ARG A 86 6.35 -2.68 -13.83
CA ARG A 86 6.39 -2.41 -12.38
C ARG A 86 7.06 -1.07 -12.12
N TYR A 87 8.12 -0.76 -12.87
CA TYR A 87 8.82 0.51 -12.78
C TYR A 87 7.88 1.70 -13.08
N ILE A 88 7.13 1.64 -14.17
CA ILE A 88 6.12 2.66 -14.53
C ILE A 88 5.03 2.78 -13.45
N GLU A 89 4.52 1.64 -12.95
CA GLU A 89 3.53 1.62 -11.86
C GLU A 89 4.04 2.33 -10.59
N LEU A 90 5.31 2.11 -10.25
CA LEU A 90 5.97 2.76 -9.13
C LEU A 90 6.20 4.25 -9.40
N ASN A 91 6.63 4.64 -10.59
CA ASN A 91 6.80 6.05 -10.97
C ASN A 91 5.48 6.83 -10.82
N CYS A 92 4.36 6.27 -11.30
CA CYS A 92 3.04 6.88 -11.11
C CYS A 92 2.70 7.03 -9.61
N LYS A 93 3.02 6.02 -8.79
CA LYS A 93 2.81 6.07 -7.34
C LYS A 93 3.67 7.15 -6.67
N HIS A 94 4.96 7.20 -6.96
CA HIS A 94 5.95 8.07 -6.32
C HIS A 94 5.79 9.53 -6.72
N LEU A 95 5.62 9.79 -8.03
CA LEU A 95 5.62 11.14 -8.60
C LEU A 95 4.21 11.74 -8.71
N LEU A 96 3.22 10.96 -9.15
CA LEU A 96 1.85 11.44 -9.34
C LEU A 96 0.91 11.11 -8.17
N GLY A 97 1.32 10.25 -7.25
CA GLY A 97 0.50 9.86 -6.10
C GLY A 97 -0.73 9.03 -6.47
N ARG A 98 -0.69 8.32 -7.61
CA ARG A 98 -1.81 7.50 -8.13
C ARG A 98 -1.34 6.27 -8.89
N ALA A 99 -2.24 5.33 -9.12
CA ALA A 99 -2.05 4.25 -10.09
C ALA A 99 -2.17 4.77 -11.54
N PRO A 100 -1.61 4.05 -12.53
CA PRO A 100 -1.86 4.33 -13.95
C PRO A 100 -3.36 4.22 -14.27
N LEU A 101 -3.88 5.12 -15.10
CA LEU A 101 -5.31 5.21 -15.43
C LEU A 101 -5.74 4.07 -16.36
N ASP A 102 -4.94 3.84 -17.40
CA ASP A 102 -5.26 2.94 -18.50
C ASP A 102 -3.99 2.32 -19.10
N GLN A 103 -4.18 1.21 -19.84
CA GLN A 103 -3.09 0.55 -20.57
C GLN A 103 -2.43 1.46 -21.61
N ALA A 104 -3.17 2.43 -22.15
CA ALA A 104 -2.65 3.41 -23.10
C ALA A 104 -1.56 4.30 -22.48
N GLU A 105 -1.76 4.77 -21.23
CA GLU A 105 -0.78 5.57 -20.48
C GLU A 105 0.51 4.75 -20.26
N ILE A 106 0.36 3.49 -19.82
CA ILE A 106 1.49 2.59 -19.65
C ILE A 106 2.24 2.40 -20.97
N SER A 107 1.54 2.17 -22.08
CA SER A 107 2.16 1.98 -23.40
C SER A 107 2.94 3.21 -23.86
N GLN A 108 2.41 4.42 -23.63
CA GLN A 108 3.09 5.67 -23.97
C GLN A 108 4.38 5.82 -23.16
N GLN A 109 4.34 5.49 -21.87
CA GLN A 109 5.51 5.58 -21.00
C GLN A 109 6.57 4.54 -21.34
N VAL A 110 6.17 3.30 -21.66
CA VAL A 110 7.11 2.28 -22.19
C VAL A 110 7.78 2.78 -23.48
N GLN A 111 7.05 3.45 -24.36
CA GLN A 111 7.64 3.98 -25.60
C GLN A 111 8.67 5.08 -25.32
N ILE A 112 8.35 6.05 -24.46
CA ILE A 112 9.28 7.11 -24.04
C ILE A 112 10.54 6.49 -23.40
N TYR A 113 10.32 5.49 -22.54
CA TYR A 113 11.39 4.75 -21.89
C TYR A 113 12.33 4.06 -22.89
N ILE A 114 11.80 3.43 -23.94
CA ILE A 114 12.60 2.76 -24.98
C ILE A 114 13.35 3.78 -25.86
N GLU A 115 12.69 4.88 -26.24
CA GLU A 115 13.24 5.84 -27.19
C GLU A 115 14.25 6.80 -26.57
N LYS A 116 13.99 7.27 -25.34
CA LYS A 116 14.73 8.38 -24.71
C LYS A 116 15.38 7.99 -23.38
N GLY A 117 15.11 6.78 -22.88
CA GLY A 117 15.66 6.27 -21.64
C GLY A 117 14.94 6.74 -20.38
N CYS A 118 15.48 6.32 -19.23
CA CYS A 118 14.87 6.47 -17.92
C CYS A 118 14.74 7.94 -17.44
N ALA A 119 15.74 8.78 -17.70
CA ALA A 119 15.70 10.19 -17.26
C ALA A 119 14.57 10.97 -17.95
N ALA A 120 14.41 10.77 -19.27
CA ALA A 120 13.36 11.41 -20.05
C ALA A 120 11.96 10.90 -19.66
N GLU A 121 11.84 9.62 -19.27
CA GLU A 121 10.58 9.09 -18.74
C GLU A 121 10.20 9.79 -17.44
N ILE A 122 11.15 9.97 -16.51
CA ILE A 122 10.93 10.69 -15.24
C ILE A 122 10.49 12.13 -15.49
N ASP A 123 11.17 12.83 -16.40
CA ASP A 123 10.85 14.20 -16.76
C ASP A 123 9.44 14.32 -17.35
N SER A 124 9.00 13.32 -18.12
CA SER A 124 7.63 13.29 -18.67
C SER A 124 6.53 13.33 -17.59
N TYR A 125 6.77 12.75 -16.41
CA TYR A 125 5.81 12.81 -15.31
C TYR A 125 5.84 14.16 -14.59
N ILE A 126 7.04 14.70 -14.34
CA ILE A 126 7.23 15.93 -13.55
C ILE A 126 6.83 17.17 -14.35
N ASP A 127 7.06 17.16 -15.66
CA ASP A 127 6.71 18.25 -16.57
C ASP A 127 5.26 18.16 -17.07
N SER A 128 4.52 17.14 -16.65
CA SER A 128 3.11 16.99 -17.00
C SER A 128 2.25 18.10 -16.39
N GLU A 129 1.21 18.52 -17.11
CA GLU A 129 0.21 19.46 -16.61
C GLU A 129 -0.49 18.92 -15.35
N GLU A 130 -0.63 17.59 -15.26
CA GLU A 130 -1.20 16.95 -14.09
C GLU A 130 -0.34 17.20 -12.84
N TYR A 131 0.98 17.07 -12.93
CA TYR A 131 1.84 17.34 -11.78
C TYR A 131 1.73 18.80 -11.34
N ILE A 132 1.79 19.73 -12.29
CA ILE A 132 1.75 21.18 -12.03
C ILE A 132 0.43 21.60 -11.39
N LEU A 133 -0.71 21.14 -11.90
CA LEU A 133 -2.03 21.51 -11.39
C LEU A 133 -2.29 21.03 -9.97
N ASN A 134 -1.62 19.96 -9.52
CA ASN A 134 -1.95 19.29 -8.27
C ASN A 134 -0.91 19.48 -7.16
N PHE A 135 0.38 19.60 -7.51
CA PHE A 135 1.47 19.83 -6.56
C PHE A 135 2.14 21.20 -6.77
N GLY A 136 2.09 21.76 -7.98
CA GLY A 136 2.83 22.98 -8.29
C GLY A 136 4.34 22.78 -8.16
N GLU A 137 5.05 23.80 -7.66
CA GLU A 137 6.52 23.77 -7.55
C GLU A 137 7.04 23.52 -6.13
N ASN A 138 6.23 23.81 -5.12
CA ASN A 138 6.66 23.87 -3.71
C ASN A 138 6.00 22.83 -2.80
N VAL A 139 5.09 22.01 -3.32
CA VAL A 139 4.42 20.96 -2.55
C VAL A 139 5.07 19.61 -2.83
N VAL A 140 5.31 18.84 -1.77
CA VAL A 140 5.81 17.46 -1.88
C VAL A 140 4.70 16.57 -2.46
N PRO A 141 4.98 15.69 -3.44
CA PRO A 141 3.98 14.76 -3.94
C PRO A 141 3.37 13.94 -2.80
N TYR A 142 2.06 13.72 -2.88
CA TYR A 142 1.34 12.92 -1.89
C TYR A 142 0.30 12.02 -2.57
N PRO A 143 -0.08 10.90 -1.96
CA PRO A 143 -1.13 10.03 -2.49
C PRO A 143 -2.47 10.77 -2.58
N ARG A 144 -2.97 10.97 -3.80
CA ARG A 144 -4.17 11.79 -4.06
C ARG A 144 -5.41 10.95 -4.36
N CYS A 145 -5.26 9.84 -5.08
CA CYS A 145 -6.38 8.97 -5.47
C CYS A 145 -6.84 8.06 -4.32
N ILE A 146 -6.86 8.61 -3.10
CA ILE A 146 -7.43 8.05 -1.87
C ILE A 146 -8.76 8.72 -1.50
N SER A 147 -9.15 9.76 -2.24
CA SER A 147 -10.48 10.36 -2.23
C SER A 147 -11.04 10.32 -3.66
N SER A 148 -12.37 10.43 -3.78
CA SER A 148 -13.02 10.53 -5.08
C SER A 148 -12.64 11.86 -5.74
N GLN A 149 -12.08 11.80 -6.95
CA GLN A 149 -11.72 12.96 -7.75
C GLN A 149 -12.54 12.98 -9.04
N THR A 150 -12.88 14.18 -9.50
CA THR A 150 -13.60 14.39 -10.76
C THR A 150 -12.72 14.01 -11.95
N GLY A 151 -13.26 13.22 -12.89
CA GLY A 151 -12.53 12.82 -14.10
C GLY A 151 -11.69 11.54 -13.99
N ILE A 152 -11.55 10.97 -12.78
CA ILE A 152 -10.80 9.73 -12.57
C ILE A 152 -11.75 8.54 -12.35
N LYS A 153 -11.45 7.39 -12.95
CA LYS A 153 -12.25 6.16 -12.81
C LYS A 153 -12.15 5.61 -11.39
N ASN A 154 -13.25 5.06 -10.86
CA ASN A 154 -13.27 4.43 -9.54
C ASN A 154 -12.29 3.23 -9.41
N ASN A 155 -11.96 2.55 -10.51
CA ASN A 155 -10.96 1.48 -10.51
C ASN A 155 -9.57 1.98 -10.10
N VAL A 156 -9.20 3.21 -10.45
CA VAL A 156 -7.91 3.83 -10.11
C VAL A 156 -7.81 4.02 -8.60
N TYR A 157 -8.91 4.33 -7.91
CA TYR A 157 -8.94 4.36 -6.46
C TYR A 157 -8.57 3.00 -5.87
N ASN A 158 -9.23 1.92 -6.31
CA ASN A 158 -8.95 0.57 -5.82
C ASN A 158 -7.50 0.14 -6.07
N GLN A 159 -6.95 0.47 -7.24
CA GLN A 159 -5.56 0.20 -7.60
C GLN A 159 -4.57 1.02 -6.76
N THR A 160 -4.83 2.33 -6.61
CA THR A 160 -3.99 3.24 -5.82
C THR A 160 -3.92 2.79 -4.37
N VAL A 161 -5.06 2.46 -3.76
CA VAL A 161 -5.10 1.97 -2.37
C VAL A 161 -4.37 0.63 -2.23
N SER A 162 -4.50 -0.26 -3.22
CA SER A 162 -3.75 -1.53 -3.19
C SER A 162 -2.25 -1.32 -3.31
N LEU A 163 -1.79 -0.35 -4.11
CA LEU A 163 -0.38 -0.03 -4.29
C LEU A 163 0.22 0.69 -3.09
N LEU A 164 -0.56 1.54 -2.44
CA LEU A 164 -0.10 2.33 -1.30
C LEU A 164 0.18 1.44 -0.08
N GLY A 165 -0.59 0.35 0.08
CA GLY A 165 -0.40 -0.58 1.18
C GLY A 165 -0.74 0.07 2.52
N GLY A 166 0.13 -0.08 3.52
CA GLY A 166 -0.02 0.53 4.85
C GLY A 166 1.16 1.45 5.20
N GLY A 167 1.03 2.27 6.23
CA GLY A 167 2.09 3.22 6.62
C GLY A 167 3.45 2.58 7.01
N ALA A 168 3.47 1.27 7.23
CA ALA A 168 4.67 0.48 7.55
C ALA A 168 5.11 -0.46 6.41
N THR A 169 4.62 -0.27 5.18
CA THR A 169 5.08 -1.01 4.00
C THR A 169 6.11 -0.21 3.22
N SER A 170 7.00 -0.92 2.53
CA SER A 170 7.99 -0.33 1.61
C SER A 170 7.91 -0.97 0.22
N ASP A 171 8.16 -0.16 -0.81
CA ASP A 171 7.99 -0.58 -2.20
C ASP A 171 9.10 -1.48 -2.73
N VAL A 172 10.25 -1.50 -2.04
CA VAL A 172 11.42 -2.35 -2.37
C VAL A 172 11.12 -3.84 -2.16
N SER A 173 10.18 -4.18 -1.28
CA SER A 173 9.86 -5.57 -0.93
C SER A 173 9.09 -6.32 -2.01
N SER A 174 8.27 -5.63 -2.82
CA SER A 174 7.41 -6.27 -3.82
C SER A 174 7.90 -6.00 -5.25
N LYS A 175 8.57 -7.00 -5.83
CA LYS A 175 9.15 -6.93 -7.19
C LYS A 175 8.16 -7.23 -8.32
N GLN A 176 6.99 -7.79 -8.00
CA GLN A 176 5.95 -8.08 -9.00
C GLN A 176 5.01 -6.89 -9.17
N ALA A 177 4.63 -6.61 -10.42
CA ALA A 177 3.60 -5.65 -10.75
C ALA A 177 2.25 -6.06 -10.16
N GLN A 178 1.64 -5.18 -9.38
CA GLN A 178 0.43 -5.52 -8.63
C GLN A 178 -0.85 -5.25 -9.43
N SER A 179 -0.82 -4.23 -10.29
CA SER A 179 -2.01 -3.71 -10.97
C SER A 179 -1.97 -3.91 -12.49
N THR A 180 -0.89 -4.43 -13.08
CA THR A 180 -0.74 -4.55 -14.55
C THR A 180 -1.80 -5.42 -15.19
N SER A 181 -2.07 -6.61 -14.62
CA SER A 181 -3.09 -7.51 -15.15
C SER A 181 -4.50 -6.91 -15.08
N THR A 182 -4.80 -6.19 -13.99
CA THR A 182 -6.10 -5.53 -13.80
C THR A 182 -6.25 -4.29 -14.66
N VAL A 183 -5.18 -3.53 -14.91
CA VAL A 183 -5.18 -2.36 -15.81
C VAL A 183 -5.33 -2.81 -17.25
N ALA A 184 -4.58 -3.84 -17.67
CA ALA A 184 -4.65 -4.38 -19.03
C ALA A 184 -6.05 -4.91 -19.38
N ALA A 185 -6.71 -5.58 -18.42
CA ALA A 185 -8.04 -6.13 -18.63
C ALA A 185 -9.18 -5.18 -18.22
N ASN A 186 -8.86 -4.00 -17.66
CA ASN A 186 -9.83 -3.07 -17.06
C ASN A 186 -10.78 -3.76 -16.05
N LEU A 187 -10.22 -4.67 -15.24
CA LEU A 187 -10.96 -5.36 -14.18
C LEU A 187 -10.87 -4.56 -12.86
N PRO A 188 -11.94 -4.57 -12.04
CA PRO A 188 -11.86 -4.01 -10.70
C PRO A 188 -10.89 -4.82 -9.83
N GLN A 189 -9.96 -4.12 -9.16
CA GLN A 189 -9.01 -4.73 -8.24
C GLN A 189 -9.60 -4.85 -6.84
N LYS A 190 -9.47 -6.03 -6.22
CA LYS A 190 -9.81 -6.21 -4.81
C LYS A 190 -8.78 -5.49 -3.94
N VAL A 191 -9.23 -4.49 -3.18
CA VAL A 191 -8.38 -3.79 -2.20
C VAL A 191 -7.94 -4.77 -1.10
N LYS A 192 -6.64 -5.07 -1.04
CA LYS A 192 -6.03 -5.84 0.03
C LYS A 192 -5.48 -4.88 1.09
N VAL A 193 -6.31 -4.54 2.08
CA VAL A 193 -5.81 -3.75 3.20
C VAL A 193 -4.94 -4.63 4.09
N ALA A 194 -3.67 -4.26 4.28
CA ALA A 194 -2.83 -4.87 5.30
C ALA A 194 -3.48 -4.59 6.65
N SER A 195 -3.97 -5.63 7.31
CA SER A 195 -4.59 -5.49 8.63
C SER A 195 -3.51 -5.13 9.64
N SER A 196 -3.50 -3.90 10.14
CA SER A 196 -2.60 -3.44 11.21
C SER A 196 -2.94 -4.02 12.59
N ARG A 197 -3.70 -5.12 12.65
CA ARG A 197 -3.95 -5.92 13.83
C ARG A 197 -4.16 -7.36 13.39
N GLY A 198 -3.39 -8.27 13.98
CA GLY A 198 -3.83 -9.66 14.08
C GLY A 198 -5.27 -9.70 14.59
N GLY A 199 -6.08 -10.59 14.01
CA GLY A 199 -7.41 -10.86 14.53
C GLY A 199 -8.55 -9.99 13.99
N ALA A 200 -8.51 -9.51 12.74
CA ALA A 200 -9.78 -9.32 12.01
C ALA A 200 -10.20 -10.67 11.43
N SER A 201 -10.51 -11.61 12.31
CA SER A 201 -11.14 -12.86 11.96
C SER A 201 -12.47 -12.51 11.28
N GLY A 202 -12.54 -12.62 9.96
CA GLY A 202 -13.82 -12.99 9.35
C GLY A 202 -14.39 -14.15 10.18
N SER A 203 -15.70 -14.18 10.42
CA SER A 203 -16.30 -15.15 11.36
C SER A 203 -15.77 -16.59 11.16
N THR A 204 -15.37 -16.93 9.94
CA THR A 204 -14.62 -18.11 9.48
C THR A 204 -13.37 -18.51 10.27
N ASN A 205 -12.57 -17.56 10.77
CA ASN A 205 -11.33 -17.85 11.52
C ASN A 205 -11.54 -17.87 13.05
N LYS A 206 -12.77 -17.65 13.53
CA LYS A 206 -13.09 -17.70 14.96
C LYS A 206 -13.08 -19.16 15.43
N ARG A 207 -12.54 -19.40 16.62
CA ARG A 207 -12.60 -20.69 17.31
C ARG A 207 -13.68 -20.63 18.38
N TYR A 208 -14.38 -21.73 18.56
CA TYR A 208 -15.42 -21.86 19.57
C TYR A 208 -15.13 -23.09 20.43
N SER A 209 -15.33 -22.96 21.72
CA SER A 209 -15.36 -24.07 22.67
C SER A 209 -16.80 -24.51 22.87
N ILE A 210 -17.08 -25.80 22.61
CA ILE A 210 -18.38 -26.42 22.81
C ILE A 210 -18.28 -27.33 24.03
N THR A 211 -19.02 -27.02 25.09
CA THR A 211 -19.15 -27.90 26.24
C THR A 211 -20.38 -28.78 26.06
N VAL A 212 -20.21 -30.10 26.14
CA VAL A 212 -21.26 -31.10 25.88
C VAL A 212 -21.43 -31.97 27.12
N ALA A 213 -22.67 -32.20 27.53
CA ALA A 213 -23.06 -33.25 28.46
C ALA A 213 -23.62 -34.43 27.67
N LYS A 214 -23.03 -35.61 27.84
CA LYS A 214 -23.53 -36.85 27.25
C LYS A 214 -24.15 -37.71 28.34
N ALA A 215 -25.42 -38.06 28.16
CA ALA A 215 -26.10 -39.01 29.03
C ALA A 215 -25.65 -40.43 28.68
N GLY A 216 -24.80 -41.03 29.54
CA GLY A 216 -24.42 -42.45 29.45
C GLY A 216 -22.93 -42.67 29.18
N VAL A 217 -22.31 -43.49 30.03
CA VAL A 217 -20.96 -44.02 29.84
C VAL A 217 -21.04 -45.16 28.83
N THR A 218 -20.62 -44.92 27.59
CA THR A 218 -20.38 -46.00 26.62
C THR A 218 -18.91 -46.39 26.65
N PRO A 219 -18.51 -47.60 26.20
CA PRO A 219 -17.10 -48.03 26.21
C PRO A 219 -16.16 -47.06 25.47
N VAL A 220 -16.71 -46.31 24.53
CA VAL A 220 -16.01 -45.33 23.68
C VAL A 220 -15.91 -43.94 24.32
N VAL A 221 -16.84 -43.55 25.20
CA VAL A 221 -16.88 -42.22 25.83
C VAL A 221 -16.79 -42.36 27.35
N LYS A 222 -15.59 -42.11 27.87
CA LYS A 222 -15.24 -42.32 29.28
C LYS A 222 -15.63 -41.17 30.22
N GLN A 223 -16.05 -40.02 29.68
CA GLN A 223 -16.41 -38.83 30.46
C GLN A 223 -17.83 -38.39 30.12
N SER A 224 -18.63 -38.09 31.16
CA SER A 224 -20.00 -37.60 31.02
C SER A 224 -20.06 -36.19 30.44
N ASN A 225 -19.04 -35.38 30.69
CA ASN A 225 -18.88 -34.05 30.10
C ASN A 225 -17.61 -34.01 29.26
N ALA A 226 -17.69 -33.39 28.08
CA ALA A 226 -16.56 -33.21 27.19
C ALA A 226 -16.58 -31.81 26.57
N THR A 227 -15.39 -31.22 26.41
CA THR A 227 -15.19 -29.91 25.80
C THR A 227 -14.46 -30.08 24.47
N TYR A 228 -14.97 -29.45 23.41
CA TYR A 228 -14.39 -29.52 22.06
C TYR A 228 -14.12 -28.13 21.51
N GLU A 229 -12.90 -27.91 21.01
CA GLU A 229 -12.52 -26.67 20.33
C GLU A 229 -12.60 -26.84 18.82
N VAL A 230 -13.32 -25.94 18.13
CA VAL A 230 -13.59 -26.07 16.69
C VAL A 230 -13.59 -24.69 16.02
N GLY A 231 -13.04 -24.61 14.81
CA GLY A 231 -13.15 -23.40 13.96
C GLY A 231 -14.56 -23.22 13.38
N TYR A 232 -14.94 -21.99 13.03
CA TYR A 232 -16.28 -21.66 12.52
C TYR A 232 -16.73 -22.52 11.33
N THR A 233 -15.84 -22.83 10.38
CA THR A 233 -16.16 -23.67 9.20
C THR A 233 -16.58 -25.09 9.57
N GLN A 234 -16.09 -25.61 10.68
CA GLN A 234 -16.35 -26.97 11.16
C GLN A 234 -17.42 -27.01 12.26
N LEU A 235 -17.84 -25.85 12.78
CA LEU A 235 -18.77 -25.71 13.91
C LEU A 235 -20.10 -26.44 13.65
N SER A 236 -20.75 -26.15 12.51
CA SER A 236 -22.05 -26.74 12.15
C SER A 236 -21.96 -28.27 12.05
N LYS A 237 -20.93 -28.78 11.35
CA LYS A 237 -20.70 -30.22 11.20
C LYS A 237 -20.45 -30.90 12.55
N LYS A 238 -19.72 -30.26 13.46
CA LYS A 238 -19.46 -30.81 14.80
C LYS A 238 -20.74 -30.83 15.66
N ILE A 239 -21.53 -29.77 15.66
CA ILE A 239 -22.81 -29.70 16.38
C ILE A 239 -23.75 -30.83 15.94
N GLN A 240 -23.89 -31.02 14.62
CA GLN A 240 -24.72 -32.10 14.07
C GLN A 240 -24.23 -33.48 14.52
N ASN A 241 -22.91 -33.72 14.53
CA ASN A 241 -22.34 -34.99 15.01
C ASN A 241 -22.58 -35.21 16.50
N ILE A 242 -22.50 -34.15 17.32
CA ILE A 242 -22.78 -34.21 18.76
C ILE A 242 -24.25 -34.59 18.99
N GLN A 243 -25.17 -33.96 18.28
CA GLN A 243 -26.61 -34.26 18.38
C GLN A 243 -26.93 -35.68 17.91
N LYS A 244 -26.34 -36.13 16.79
CA LYS A 244 -26.50 -37.51 16.28
C LYS A 244 -26.01 -38.57 17.26
N THR A 245 -24.99 -38.24 18.07
CA THR A 245 -24.45 -39.16 19.10
C THR A 245 -25.18 -39.05 20.44
N GLY A 246 -26.26 -38.26 20.52
CA GLY A 246 -27.09 -38.10 21.72
C GLY A 246 -26.51 -37.15 22.79
N GLY A 247 -25.50 -36.34 22.45
CA GLY A 247 -24.94 -35.34 23.36
C GLY A 247 -25.82 -34.08 23.45
N LYS A 248 -26.03 -33.57 24.66
CA LYS A 248 -26.68 -32.28 24.93
C LYS A 248 -25.62 -31.19 25.00
N ILE A 249 -25.77 -30.12 24.23
CA ILE A 249 -24.86 -28.97 24.25
C ILE A 249 -25.21 -28.08 25.44
N LEU A 250 -24.24 -27.80 26.30
CA LEU A 250 -24.40 -26.94 27.47
C LEU A 250 -24.11 -25.48 27.12
N SER A 251 -22.96 -25.22 26.49
CA SER A 251 -22.53 -23.87 26.11
C SER A 251 -21.65 -23.88 24.87
N ILE A 252 -21.69 -22.77 24.12
CA ILE A 252 -20.79 -22.48 23.01
C ILE A 252 -20.20 -21.11 23.28
N THR A 253 -18.90 -21.04 23.55
CA THR A 253 -18.19 -19.79 23.84
C THR A 253 -17.14 -19.51 22.77
N GLU A 254 -17.07 -18.27 22.30
CA GLU A 254 -15.98 -17.82 21.43
C GLU A 254 -14.65 -17.83 22.21
N LEU A 255 -13.62 -18.43 21.61
CA LEU A 255 -12.26 -18.42 22.13
C LEU A 255 -11.51 -17.27 21.44
N VAL A 256 -11.14 -16.26 22.23
CA VAL A 256 -10.36 -15.08 21.79
C VAL A 256 -8.88 -15.41 21.74
#